data_AF-A0A365TA90-F1
#
_entry.id   AF-A0A365TA90-F1
#
_cell.length_a   1.000
_cell.length_b   1.000
_cell.length_c   1.000
_cell.angle_alpha   90.00
_cell.angle_beta   90.00
_cell.angle_gamma   90.00
#
_symmetry.space_group_name_H-M   'P 1'
#
loop_
_entity.id
_entity.type
_entity.pdbx_description
1 polymer ?
#
loop_
_entity_poly.entity_id
_entity_poly.type
_entity_poly.pdbx_seq_one_letter_code
_entity_poly.pdbx_strand_id
1 'polypeptide(L)'
;MRAVIAGPDDGELGPALEGEGIETSRVEGIASRPALEEAGIHEADLFVLTDVGQATAIPVAKDVNEALKVVVYDEDTIPEFARGQADLIVDPNLLAPETVAEELVDS
;
A
#
# COMPACT_ATOMS: atom_id res chain seq x y z
N MET A 1 -10.76 0.94 9.09
CA MET A 1 -9.31 0.99 8.86
C MET A 1 -9.02 2.11 7.87
N ARG A 2 -7.77 2.57 7.84
CA ARG A 2 -7.27 3.60 6.92
C ARG A 2 -6.13 3.06 6.08
N ALA A 3 -6.21 3.28 4.77
CA ALA A 3 -5.16 2.88 3.84
C ALA A 3 -4.63 4.10 3.08
N VAL A 4 -3.30 4.21 3.02
CA VAL A 4 -2.62 5.17 2.15
C VAL A 4 -2.08 4.42 0.94
N ILE A 5 -2.41 4.89 -0.25
CA ILE A 5 -2.06 4.26 -1.53
C ILE A 5 -1.01 5.12 -2.24
N ALA A 6 0.09 4.49 -2.65
CA ALA A 6 1.15 5.10 -3.44
C ALA A 6 1.35 4.33 -4.76
N GLY A 7 1.20 5.05 -5.88
CA GLY A 7 1.29 4.50 -7.23
C GLY A 7 0.02 4.74 -8.05
N PRO A 8 -0.02 4.26 -9.32
CA PRO A 8 -1.14 4.49 -10.23
C PRO A 8 -2.40 3.72 -9.82
N ASP A 9 -2.25 2.60 -9.10
CA ASP A 9 -3.32 1.68 -8.72
C ASP A 9 -4.07 1.10 -9.95
N ASP A 10 -3.33 0.72 -11.00
CA ASP A 10 -3.90 0.15 -12.23
C ASP A 10 -4.65 -1.18 -11.99
N GLY A 11 -4.30 -1.87 -10.91
CA GLY A 11 -4.98 -3.08 -10.46
C GLY A 11 -6.21 -2.85 -9.57
N GLU A 12 -6.64 -1.59 -9.39
CA GLU A 12 -7.86 -1.18 -8.69
C GLU A 12 -7.99 -1.70 -7.24
N LEU A 13 -6.88 -1.86 -6.52
CA LEU A 13 -6.91 -2.28 -5.12
C LEU A 13 -7.48 -1.19 -4.22
N GLY A 14 -7.24 0.09 -4.53
CA GLY A 14 -7.83 1.20 -3.78
C GLY A 14 -9.36 1.15 -3.74
N PRO A 15 -10.04 1.18 -4.90
CA PRO A 15 -11.48 1.02 -4.98
C PRO A 15 -12.02 -0.25 -4.31
N ALA A 16 -11.29 -1.38 -4.41
CA ALA A 16 -11.69 -2.60 -3.73
C ALA A 16 -11.67 -2.46 -2.19
N LEU A 17 -10.63 -1.83 -1.64
CA LEU A 17 -10.55 -1.52 -0.20
C LEU A 17 -11.69 -0.59 0.24
N GLU A 18 -12.04 0.42 -0.56
CA GLU A 18 -13.19 1.29 -0.29
C GLU A 18 -14.52 0.53 -0.30
N GLY A 19 -14.66 -0.45 -1.20
CA GLY A 19 -15.80 -1.36 -1.27
C GLY A 19 -16.01 -2.15 0.03
N GLU A 20 -14.92 -2.52 0.69
CA GLU A 20 -14.92 -3.19 1.99
C GLU A 20 -15.03 -2.22 3.20
N GLY A 21 -15.21 -0.92 2.94
CA GLY A 21 -15.39 0.09 3.98
C GLY A 21 -14.09 0.63 4.60
N ILE A 22 -12.95 0.42 3.96
CA ILE A 22 -11.67 1.03 4.35
C ILE A 22 -11.64 2.46 3.81
N GLU A 23 -11.30 3.42 4.66
CA GLU A 23 -11.08 4.80 4.24
C GLU A 23 -9.74 4.88 3.52
N THR A 24 -9.75 5.27 2.24
CA THR A 24 -8.51 5.37 1.45
C THR A 24 -8.10 6.81 1.19
N SER A 25 -6.80 7.04 1.15
CA SER A 25 -6.19 8.27 0.67
C SER A 25 -5.07 7.92 -0.32
N ARG A 26 -4.77 8.85 -1.22
CA ARG A 26 -3.75 8.67 -2.25
C ARG A 26 -2.59 9.64 -2.06
N VAL A 27 -1.40 9.14 -2.34
CA VAL A 27 -0.20 9.96 -2.44
C VAL A 27 -0.10 10.50 -3.86
N GLU A 28 -0.06 11.82 -3.99
CA GLU A 28 0.10 12.50 -5.27
C GLU A 28 1.58 12.45 -5.72
N GLY A 29 1.84 11.79 -6.85
CA GLY A 29 3.18 11.71 -7.44
C GLY A 29 4.12 10.75 -6.70
N ILE A 30 5.27 11.26 -6.25
CA ILE A 30 6.32 10.45 -5.61
C ILE A 30 6.06 10.36 -4.10
N ALA A 31 6.05 9.14 -3.56
CA ALA A 31 5.89 8.83 -2.15
C ALA A 31 7.10 9.19 -1.28
N SER A 32 7.39 10.49 -1.24
CA SER A 32 8.30 11.13 -0.29
C SER A 32 7.65 11.23 1.09
N ARG A 33 8.47 11.42 2.14
CA ARG A 33 7.95 11.61 3.50
C ARG A 33 6.86 12.67 3.59
N PRO A 34 7.06 13.93 3.09
CA PRO A 34 6.01 14.94 3.20
C PRO A 34 4.71 14.51 2.52
N ALA A 35 4.80 13.86 1.34
CA ALA A 35 3.63 13.40 0.62
C ALA A 35 2.87 12.28 1.36
N LEU A 36 3.60 11.37 2.02
CA LEU A 36 3.01 10.34 2.88
C LEU A 36 2.33 10.95 4.12
N GLU A 37 2.98 11.92 4.77
CA GLU A 37 2.42 12.63 5.92
C GLU A 37 1.15 13.42 5.56
N GLU A 38 1.17 14.13 4.42
CA GLU A 38 0.01 14.83 3.86
C GLU A 38 -1.14 13.88 3.51
N ALA A 39 -0.83 12.66 3.04
CA ALA A 39 -1.80 11.62 2.79
C ALA A 39 -2.34 10.95 4.07
N GLY A 40 -1.82 11.30 5.25
CA GLY A 40 -2.34 10.82 6.53
C GLY A 40 -1.71 9.51 7.04
N ILE A 41 -0.50 9.16 6.58
CA ILE A 41 0.19 7.90 6.93
C ILE A 41 0.38 7.68 8.44
N HIS A 42 0.41 8.75 9.24
CA HIS A 42 0.58 8.69 10.70
C HIS A 42 -0.50 7.87 11.41
N GLU A 43 -1.73 7.93 10.90
CA GLU A 43 -2.91 7.28 11.49
C GLU A 43 -3.42 6.14 10.61
N ALA A 44 -2.67 5.77 9.57
CA ALA A 44 -3.04 4.69 8.67
C ALA A 44 -2.74 3.32 9.30
N ASP A 45 -3.58 2.35 8.97
CA ASP A 45 -3.38 0.94 9.32
C ASP A 45 -2.60 0.24 8.20
N LEU A 46 -2.84 0.65 6.95
CA LEU A 46 -2.26 0.06 5.74
C LEU A 46 -1.46 1.09 4.94
N PHE A 47 -0.31 0.66 4.44
CA PHE A 47 0.38 1.33 3.34
C PHE A 47 0.38 0.41 2.13
N VAL A 48 -0.30 0.84 1.07
CA VAL A 48 -0.46 0.09 -0.18
C VAL A 48 0.45 0.69 -1.24
N LEU A 49 1.39 -0.09 -1.75
CA LEU A 49 2.28 0.29 -2.83
C LEU A 49 1.86 -0.45 -4.10
N THR A 50 1.45 0.30 -5.12
CA THR A 50 1.03 -0.24 -6.42
C THR A 50 2.02 0.13 -7.54
N ASP A 51 3.20 0.59 -7.14
CA ASP A 51 4.33 0.92 -8.03
C ASP A 51 5.62 0.54 -7.29
N VAL A 52 6.20 -0.62 -7.60
CA VAL A 52 7.46 -1.07 -7.00
C VAL A 52 8.64 -0.17 -7.35
N GLY A 53 8.53 0.67 -8.38
CA GLY A 53 9.49 1.74 -8.67
C GLY A 53 9.65 2.72 -7.50
N GLN A 54 8.66 2.77 -6.60
CA GLN A 54 8.66 3.58 -5.38
C GLN A 54 8.87 2.76 -4.10
N ALA A 55 9.45 1.56 -4.19
CA ALA A 55 9.70 0.68 -3.04
C ALA A 55 10.53 1.33 -1.91
N THR A 56 11.29 2.39 -2.19
CA THR A 56 12.00 3.20 -1.18
C THR A 56 11.06 3.96 -0.24
N ALA A 57 9.78 4.11 -0.58
CA ALA A 57 8.76 4.69 0.29
C ALA A 57 8.42 3.79 1.47
N ILE A 58 8.59 2.46 1.36
CA ILE A 58 8.28 1.50 2.43
C ILE A 58 9.05 1.79 3.73
N PRO A 59 10.40 1.90 3.73
CA PRO A 59 11.13 2.24 4.95
C PRO A 59 10.79 3.65 5.46
N VAL A 60 10.43 4.59 4.57
CA VAL A 60 10.00 5.93 4.98
C VAL A 60 8.66 5.89 5.70
N ALA A 61 7.69 5.14 5.17
CA ALA A 61 6.38 4.96 5.78
C ALA A 61 6.49 4.28 7.14
N LYS A 62 7.28 3.20 7.26
CA LYS A 62 7.53 2.51 8.54
C LYS A 62 8.25 3.40 9.56
N ASP A 63 9.12 4.32 9.14
CA ASP A 63 9.76 5.28 10.05
C ASP A 63 8.77 6.34 10.56
N VAL A 64 7.74 6.68 9.79
CA VAL A 64 6.67 7.58 10.22
C VAL A 64 5.67 6.85 11.13
N ASN A 65 5.34 5.60 10.82
CA ASN A 65 4.43 4.76 11.59
C ASN A 65 4.89 3.30 11.54
N GLU A 66 5.53 2.86 12.62
CA GLU A 66 6.10 1.51 12.73
C GLU A 66 5.05 0.39 12.72
N ALA A 67 3.79 0.70 13.05
CA ALA A 67 2.70 -0.26 13.15
C ALA A 67 1.98 -0.53 11.81
N LEU A 68 2.31 0.22 10.74
CA LEU A 68 1.71 0.03 9.42
C LEU A 68 1.86 -1.41 8.93
N LYS A 69 0.81 -1.96 8.32
CA LYS A 69 0.94 -3.16 7.48
C LYS A 69 1.22 -2.71 6.04
N VAL A 70 2.30 -3.19 5.46
CA VAL A 70 2.73 -2.83 4.10
C VAL A 70 2.26 -3.89 3.13
N VAL A 71 1.46 -3.47 2.16
CA VAL A 71 0.94 -4.30 1.07
C VAL A 71 1.51 -3.82 -0.24
N VAL A 72 2.14 -4.70 -1.00
CA VAL A 72 2.60 -4.42 -2.36
C VAL A 72 1.67 -5.15 -3.32
N TYR A 73 1.07 -4.41 -4.25
CA TYR A 73 0.12 -4.91 -5.22
C TYR A 73 0.53 -4.46 -6.63
N ASP A 74 1.44 -5.24 -7.22
CA ASP A 74 2.14 -4.90 -8.45
C ASP A 74 2.63 -6.19 -9.12
N GLU A 75 2.63 -6.24 -10.45
CA GLU A 75 3.13 -7.40 -11.21
C GLU A 75 4.66 -7.46 -11.25
N ASP A 76 5.32 -6.32 -11.03
CA ASP A 76 6.77 -6.24 -11.03
C ASP A 76 7.39 -6.77 -9.72
N THR A 77 8.64 -7.23 -9.83
CA THR A 77 9.34 -7.80 -8.68
C THR A 77 9.86 -6.70 -7.75
N ILE A 78 9.40 -6.73 -6.50
CA ILE A 78 9.92 -5.84 -5.47
C ILE A 78 11.43 -6.05 -5.21
N PRO A 79 12.22 -4.98 -5.05
CA PRO A 79 13.63 -5.08 -4.68
C PRO A 79 13.85 -5.80 -3.33
N GLU A 80 14.97 -6.54 -3.22
CA GLU A 80 15.29 -7.36 -2.04
C GLU A 80 15.35 -6.55 -0.74
N PHE A 81 15.85 -5.31 -0.79
CA PHE A 81 15.93 -4.43 0.37
C PHE A 81 14.56 -4.07 0.96
N ALA A 82 13.53 -3.96 0.12
CA ALA A 82 12.18 -3.60 0.52
C ALA A 82 11.33 -4.83 0.85
N ARG A 83 11.65 -5.99 0.26
CA ARG A 83 10.94 -7.25 0.46
C ARG A 83 10.82 -7.65 1.93
N GLY A 84 11.86 -7.43 2.73
CA GLY A 84 11.85 -7.76 4.16
C GLY A 84 10.94 -6.87 5.02
N GLN A 85 10.45 -5.76 4.46
CA GLN A 85 9.60 -4.79 5.16
C GLN A 85 8.15 -4.79 4.65
N ALA A 86 7.88 -5.51 3.55
CA ALA A 86 6.54 -5.75 3.05
C ALA A 86 5.92 -6.92 3.81
N ASP A 87 4.71 -6.70 4.33
CA ASP A 87 3.96 -7.71 5.07
C ASP A 87 3.19 -8.63 4.11
N LEU A 88 2.77 -8.10 2.96
CA LEU A 88 2.12 -8.83 1.89
C LEU A 88 2.61 -8.33 0.52
N ILE A 89 2.89 -9.25 -0.40
CA ILE A 89 3.26 -8.95 -1.79
C ILE A 89 2.38 -9.81 -2.69
N VAL A 90 1.62 -9.16 -3.57
CA VAL A 90 0.65 -9.81 -4.44
C VAL A 90 0.83 -9.30 -5.86
N ASP A 91 0.83 -10.25 -6.80
CA ASP A 91 0.77 -9.99 -8.23
C ASP A 91 -0.72 -9.90 -8.64
N PRO A 92 -1.18 -8.77 -9.22
CA PRO A 92 -2.56 -8.59 -9.68
C PRO A 92 -3.01 -9.63 -10.72
N ASN A 93 -2.07 -10.27 -11.43
CA ASN A 93 -2.37 -11.35 -12.37
C ASN A 93 -2.67 -12.69 -11.69
N LEU A 94 -2.38 -12.81 -10.39
CA LEU A 94 -2.58 -14.04 -9.60
C LEU A 94 -3.79 -13.95 -8.67
N LEU A 95 -4.04 -12.78 -8.08
CA LEU A 95 -5.15 -12.54 -7.16
C LEU A 95 -5.81 -11.21 -7.49
N ALA A 96 -7.14 -11.24 -7.60
CA ALA A 96 -7.96 -10.06 -7.88
C ALA A 96 -7.99 -9.11 -6.68
N PRO A 97 -8.16 -7.79 -6.91
CA PRO A 97 -8.11 -6.79 -5.84
C PRO A 97 -9.21 -6.97 -4.80
N GLU A 98 -10.39 -7.46 -5.19
CA GLU A 98 -11.50 -7.72 -4.27
C GLU A 98 -11.15 -8.83 -3.28
N THR A 99 -10.50 -9.90 -3.75
CA THR A 99 -10.03 -10.99 -2.88
C THR A 99 -8.98 -10.50 -1.91
N VAL A 100 -8.06 -9.65 -2.36
CA VAL A 100 -7.04 -9.08 -1.46
C VAL A 100 -7.66 -8.15 -0.43
N ALA A 101 -8.62 -7.31 -0.83
CA ALA A 101 -9.32 -6.40 0.06
C ALA A 101 -10.09 -7.14 1.16
N GLU A 102 -10.85 -8.18 0.81
CA GLU A 102 -11.57 -9.05 1.75
C GLU A 102 -10.62 -9.64 2.81
N GLU A 103 -9.52 -10.25 2.36
CA GLU A 103 -8.52 -10.85 3.24
C GLU A 103 -7.83 -9.83 4.16
N LEU A 104 -7.68 -8.58 3.71
CA LEU A 104 -7.08 -7.51 4.52
C LEU A 104 -8.01 -7.00 5.61
N VAL A 105 -9.34 -7.08 5.44
CA VAL A 105 -10.31 -6.70 6.47
C VAL A 105 -10.42 -7.74 7.58
N ASP A 106 -10.28 -9.01 7.23
CA ASP A 106 -10.41 -10.14 8.17
C ASP A 106 -9.12 -10.45 8.96
N SER A 107 -8.03 -9.73 8.67
CA SER A 107 -6.68 -9.96 9.21
C SER A 107 -6.36 -9.27 10.54
#